data_AF-A0A2G2JE91-F1
#
_entry.id   AF-A0A2G2JE91-F1
#
_cell.length_a   1.000
_cell.length_b   1.000
_cell.length_c   1.000
_cell.angle_alpha   90.00
_cell.angle_beta   90.00
_cell.angle_gamma   90.00
#
_symmetry.space_group_name_H-M   'P 1'
#
loop_
_entity.id
_entity.type
_entity.pdbx_description
1 polymer ?
#
loop_
_entity_poly.entity_id
_entity_poly.type
_entity_poly.pdbx_seq_one_letter_code
_entity_poly.pdbx_strand_id
1 'polypeptide(L)'
;MPQELGGFLFLCLWYSFYGMFGWTFAALIFRLITPATFHRKYFTTPYFREAEVTMLTGFPLMFVRTAMFIRILASPSSGLKRGLSEAYKEAPVWLVTYAKLLYLSLILVLTWMFGMLAFWGCYIAYDQWLT
;
A
#
# COMPACT_ATOMS: atom_id res chain seq x y z
N MET A 1 -13.80 -19.35 23.02
CA MET A 1 -13.39 -17.99 23.44
C MET A 1 -14.58 -17.29 24.11
N PRO A 2 -14.40 -16.44 25.13
CA PRO A 2 -15.51 -15.63 25.68
C PRO A 2 -16.17 -14.76 24.60
N GLN A 3 -17.49 -14.61 24.64
CA GLN A 3 -18.26 -13.90 23.60
C GLN A 3 -17.83 -12.43 23.46
N GLU A 4 -17.58 -11.74 24.57
CA GLU A 4 -17.12 -10.34 24.56
C GLU A 4 -15.75 -10.19 23.88
N LEU A 5 -14.81 -11.08 24.21
CA LEU A 5 -13.48 -11.08 23.61
C LEU A 5 -13.54 -11.39 22.11
N GLY A 6 -14.37 -12.35 21.70
CA GLY A 6 -14.58 -12.68 20.29
C GLY A 6 -15.17 -11.51 19.50
N GLY A 7 -16.17 -10.82 20.07
CA GLY A 7 -16.76 -9.63 19.46
C GLY A 7 -15.73 -8.50 19.29
N PHE A 8 -14.92 -8.24 20.31
CA PHE A 8 -13.84 -7.25 20.23
C PHE A 8 -12.81 -7.59 19.15
N LEU A 9 -12.32 -8.82 19.09
CA LEU A 9 -11.34 -9.26 18.09
C LEU A 9 -11.92 -9.26 16.67
N PHE A 10 -13.22 -9.48 16.53
CA PHE A 10 -13.90 -9.39 15.24
C PHE A 10 -14.00 -7.94 14.78
N LEU A 11 -14.29 -7.02 15.71
CA LEU A 11 -14.22 -5.58 15.43
C LEU A 11 -12.81 -5.15 15.03
N CYS A 12 -11.76 -5.63 15.72
CA CYS A 12 -10.36 -5.36 15.35
C CYS A 12 -10.02 -5.82 13.91
N LEU A 13 -10.59 -6.95 13.47
CA LEU A 13 -10.48 -7.41 12.08
C LEU A 13 -11.17 -6.42 11.13
N TRP A 14 -12.40 -5.98 11.42
CA TRP A 14 -13.09 -4.98 10.59
C TRP A 14 -12.36 -3.64 10.51
N TYR A 15 -11.81 -3.17 11.64
CA TYR A 15 -10.98 -1.96 11.65
C TYR A 15 -9.74 -2.07 10.76
N SER A 16 -9.19 -3.27 10.55
CA SER A 16 -8.09 -3.47 9.61
C SER A 16 -8.50 -3.16 8.16
N PHE A 17 -9.71 -3.57 7.74
CA PHE A 17 -10.27 -3.26 6.43
C PHE A 17 -10.57 -1.77 6.28
N TYR A 18 -11.13 -1.13 7.32
CA TYR A 18 -11.30 0.33 7.32
C TYR A 18 -9.97 1.08 7.25
N GLY A 19 -8.93 0.56 7.90
CA GLY A 19 -7.56 1.07 7.78
C GLY A 19 -7.07 1.04 6.33
N MET A 20 -7.35 -0.05 5.60
CA MET A 20 -7.01 -0.17 4.18
C MET A 20 -7.79 0.85 3.33
N PHE A 21 -9.10 1.00 3.56
CA PHE A 21 -9.89 2.04 2.87
C PHE A 21 -9.33 3.45 3.13
N GLY A 22 -9.06 3.78 4.40
CA GLY A 22 -8.47 5.06 4.78
C GLY A 22 -7.11 5.30 4.11
N TRP A 23 -6.28 4.26 4.04
CA TRP A 23 -5.00 4.32 3.33
C TRP A 23 -5.19 4.56 1.84
N THR A 24 -6.17 3.92 1.19
CA THR A 24 -6.47 4.14 -0.24
C THR A 24 -6.89 5.58 -0.52
N PHE A 25 -7.69 6.20 0.34
CA PHE A 25 -8.03 7.63 0.22
C PHE A 25 -6.80 8.52 0.37
N ALA A 26 -5.92 8.23 1.34
CA ALA A 26 -4.66 8.96 1.50
C ALA A 26 -3.73 8.79 0.28
N ALA A 27 -3.65 7.58 -0.28
CA ALA A 27 -2.91 7.33 -1.52
C ALA A 27 -3.52 8.06 -2.73
N LEU A 28 -4.85 8.21 -2.77
CA LEU A 28 -5.51 9.03 -3.79
C LEU A 28 -5.10 10.51 -3.68
N ILE A 29 -5.04 11.06 -2.47
CA ILE A 29 -4.54 12.42 -2.23
C ILE A 29 -3.10 12.53 -2.72
N PHE A 30 -2.22 11.57 -2.37
CA PHE A 30 -0.85 11.52 -2.89
C PHE A 30 -0.80 11.57 -4.42
N ARG A 31 -1.65 10.80 -5.10
CA ARG A 31 -1.72 10.81 -6.56
C ARG A 31 -2.15 12.18 -7.11
N LEU A 32 -3.14 12.82 -6.50
CA LEU A 32 -3.67 14.11 -6.97
C LEU A 32 -2.66 15.25 -6.79
N ILE A 33 -1.88 15.22 -5.72
CA ILE A 33 -0.87 16.24 -5.43
C ILE A 33 0.48 15.97 -6.12
N THR A 34 0.73 14.74 -6.59
CA THR A 34 1.95 14.40 -7.31
C THR A 34 1.97 15.13 -8.66
N PRO A 35 3.04 15.88 -9.00
CA PRO A 35 3.11 16.60 -10.25
C PRO A 35 2.94 15.68 -11.47
N ALA A 36 2.10 16.08 -12.42
CA ALA A 36 1.90 15.31 -13.66
C ALA A 36 3.21 15.15 -14.47
N THR A 37 4.14 16.11 -14.34
CA THR A 37 5.49 16.05 -14.93
C THR A 37 6.31 14.88 -14.38
N PHE A 38 6.21 14.60 -13.08
CA PHE A 38 6.88 13.47 -12.44
C PHE A 38 6.37 12.14 -13.02
N HIS A 39 5.06 11.98 -13.14
CA HIS A 39 4.49 10.78 -13.74
C HIS A 39 4.87 10.61 -15.20
N ARG A 40 4.81 11.67 -16.02
CA ARG A 40 5.20 11.57 -17.44
C ARG A 40 6.68 11.19 -17.61
N LYS A 41 7.54 11.63 -16.71
CA LYS A 41 8.98 11.32 -16.75
C LYS A 41 9.30 9.89 -16.31
N TYR A 42 8.66 9.41 -15.25
CA TYR A 42 9.04 8.14 -14.62
C TYR A 42 8.08 6.97 -14.89
N PHE A 43 6.83 7.24 -15.26
CA PHE A 43 5.86 6.22 -15.64
C PHE A 43 5.85 6.02 -17.16
N THR A 44 6.99 5.60 -17.69
CA THR A 44 7.22 5.37 -19.12
C THR A 44 8.36 4.37 -19.32
N THR A 45 8.58 3.93 -20.55
CA THR A 45 9.78 3.17 -20.94
C THR A 45 11.04 4.04 -20.82
N PRO A 46 12.17 3.53 -20.31
CA PRO A 46 12.50 2.13 -20.02
C PRO A 46 12.16 1.66 -18.58
N TYR A 47 11.65 2.55 -17.72
CA TYR A 47 11.40 2.24 -16.30
C TYR A 47 10.25 1.26 -16.06
N PHE A 48 9.25 1.31 -16.93
CA PHE A 48 8.11 0.39 -16.99
C PHE A 48 8.02 -0.21 -18.39
N ARG A 49 7.61 -1.48 -18.48
CA ARG A 49 7.31 -2.11 -19.76
C ARG A 49 6.04 -1.51 -20.35
N GLU A 50 5.89 -1.48 -21.67
CA GLU A 50 4.69 -0.94 -22.32
C GLU A 50 3.39 -1.59 -21.80
N ALA A 51 3.38 -2.92 -21.64
CA ALA A 51 2.26 -3.64 -21.07
C ALA A 51 1.95 -3.22 -19.62
N GLU A 52 2.97 -2.96 -18.79
CA GLU A 52 2.78 -2.44 -17.43
C GLU A 52 2.16 -1.05 -17.49
N VAL A 53 2.63 -0.18 -18.39
CA VAL A 53 2.10 1.17 -18.55
C VAL A 53 0.61 1.13 -18.92
N THR A 54 0.23 0.30 -19.89
CA THR A 54 -1.18 0.13 -20.29
C THR A 54 -2.04 -0.39 -19.13
N MET A 55 -1.59 -1.45 -18.44
CA MET A 55 -2.33 -2.04 -17.32
C MET A 55 -2.48 -1.09 -16.14
N LEU A 56 -1.40 -0.43 -15.73
CA LEU A 56 -1.33 0.42 -14.54
C LEU A 56 -1.90 1.84 -14.75
N THR A 57 -2.34 2.17 -15.97
CA THR A 57 -2.99 3.46 -16.26
C THR A 57 -4.45 3.49 -15.80
N GLY A 58 -5.18 2.38 -15.97
CA GLY A 58 -6.61 2.28 -15.72
C GLY A 58 -7.01 2.01 -14.25
N PHE A 59 -8.28 2.25 -13.93
CA PHE A 59 -8.87 1.81 -12.67
C PHE A 59 -9.10 0.29 -12.69
N PRO A 60 -8.84 -0.46 -11.59
CA PRO A 60 -8.33 -0.01 -10.29
C PRO A 60 -6.80 -0.02 -10.16
N LEU A 61 -6.09 -0.55 -11.16
CA LEU A 61 -4.64 -0.77 -11.12
C LEU A 61 -3.81 0.52 -10.99
N MET A 62 -4.40 1.68 -11.25
CA MET A 62 -3.79 2.97 -10.95
C MET A 62 -3.36 3.12 -9.48
N PHE A 63 -4.05 2.47 -8.53
CA PHE A 63 -3.68 2.50 -7.12
C PHE A 63 -2.40 1.69 -6.86
N VAL A 64 -2.22 0.59 -7.60
CA VAL A 64 -0.97 -0.20 -7.55
C VAL A 64 0.20 0.65 -8.02
N ARG A 65 0.05 1.36 -9.14
CA ARG A 65 1.04 2.32 -9.62
C ARG A 65 1.37 3.39 -8.57
N THR A 66 0.35 3.95 -7.93
CA THR A 66 0.53 4.94 -6.88
C THR A 66 1.31 4.37 -5.70
N ALA A 67 0.95 3.17 -5.24
CA ALA A 67 1.68 2.47 -4.17
C ALA A 67 3.14 2.20 -4.55
N MET A 68 3.42 1.85 -5.81
CA MET A 68 4.79 1.69 -6.32
C MET A 68 5.58 3.00 -6.24
N PHE A 69 5.02 4.13 -6.67
CA PHE A 69 5.69 5.42 -6.58
C PHE A 69 5.90 5.87 -5.13
N ILE A 70 4.89 5.69 -4.26
CA ILE A 70 5.02 5.94 -2.82
C ILE A 70 6.22 5.15 -2.26
N ARG A 71 6.31 3.86 -2.58
CA ARG A 71 7.42 2.99 -2.16
C ARG A 71 8.77 3.47 -2.69
N ILE A 72 8.86 3.86 -3.96
CA ILE A 72 10.11 4.34 -4.59
C ILE A 72 10.60 5.62 -3.91
N LEU A 73 9.70 6.57 -3.65
CA LEU A 73 10.06 7.81 -2.95
C LEU A 73 10.41 7.59 -1.49
N ALA A 74 9.69 6.69 -0.81
CA ALA A 74 9.94 6.38 0.60
C ALA A 74 11.22 5.58 0.83
N SER A 75 11.50 4.64 -0.07
CA SER A 75 12.61 3.69 -0.01
C SER A 75 13.28 3.60 -1.39
N PRO A 76 14.26 4.48 -1.67
CA PRO A 76 14.92 4.57 -2.98
C PRO A 76 15.56 3.26 -3.48
N SER A 77 16.00 2.41 -2.57
CA SER A 77 16.57 1.09 -2.89
C SER A 77 15.58 0.18 -3.62
N SER A 78 14.26 0.36 -3.42
CA SER A 78 13.23 -0.38 -4.15
C SER A 78 13.19 -0.06 -5.65
N GLY A 79 13.68 1.13 -6.02
CA GLY A 79 13.77 1.60 -7.41
C GLY A 79 15.01 1.11 -8.15
N LEU A 80 15.99 0.47 -7.47
CA LEU A 80 17.28 0.11 -8.05
C LEU A 80 17.13 -0.75 -9.32
N LYS A 81 16.29 -1.79 -9.27
CA LYS A 81 16.05 -2.69 -10.42
C LYS A 81 15.39 -1.98 -11.61
N ARG A 82 14.71 -0.87 -11.36
CA ARG A 82 14.06 -0.06 -12.37
C ARG A 82 14.91 1.16 -12.77
N GLY A 83 16.08 1.40 -12.17
CA GLY A 83 16.84 2.63 -12.41
C GLY A 83 16.17 3.90 -11.84
N LEU A 84 15.29 3.74 -10.86
CA LEU A 84 14.51 4.82 -10.24
C LEU A 84 15.02 5.23 -8.85
N SER A 85 16.23 4.82 -8.47
CA SER A 85 16.80 5.13 -7.14
C SER A 85 16.98 6.62 -6.91
N GLU A 86 17.10 7.43 -7.96
CA GLU A 86 17.32 8.87 -7.85
C GLU A 86 16.03 9.69 -8.02
N ALA A 87 14.89 9.04 -8.30
CA ALA A 87 13.63 9.74 -8.59
C ALA A 87 13.16 10.64 -7.42
N TYR A 88 13.52 10.29 -6.18
CA TYR A 88 13.18 11.09 -5.01
C TYR A 88 13.86 12.46 -4.97
N LYS A 89 14.98 12.65 -5.66
CA LYS A 89 15.72 13.94 -5.68
C LYS A 89 14.99 15.03 -6.47
N GLU A 90 14.14 14.63 -7.42
CA GLU A 90 13.36 15.54 -8.24
C GLU A 90 11.94 15.78 -7.70
N ALA A 91 11.55 15.03 -6.68
CA ALA A 91 10.30 15.24 -5.97
C ALA A 91 10.46 16.32 -4.89
N PRO A 92 9.43 17.16 -4.63
CA PRO A 92 9.46 18.07 -3.50
C PRO A 92 9.68 17.32 -2.18
N VAL A 93 10.48 17.88 -1.28
CA VAL A 93 10.83 17.24 0.02
C VAL A 93 9.58 16.86 0.83
N TRP A 94 8.55 17.72 0.84
CA TRP A 94 7.30 17.45 1.53
C TRP A 94 6.56 16.24 0.95
N LEU A 95 6.63 16.03 -0.38
CA LEU A 95 5.99 14.91 -1.06
C LEU A 95 6.71 13.60 -0.72
N VAL A 96 8.05 13.64 -0.64
CA VAL A 96 8.87 12.49 -0.19
C VAL A 96 8.56 12.15 1.27
N THR A 97 8.45 13.14 2.15
CA THR A 97 8.06 12.92 3.55
C THR A 97 6.66 12.30 3.65
N TYR A 98 5.71 12.80 2.86
CA TYR A 98 4.37 12.23 2.81
C TYR A 98 4.38 10.79 2.29
N ALA A 99 5.17 10.50 1.25
CA ALA A 99 5.35 9.13 0.76
C ALA A 99 5.93 8.20 1.83
N LYS A 100 6.90 8.65 2.64
CA LYS A 100 7.45 7.87 3.77
C LYS A 100 6.38 7.54 4.82
N LEU A 101 5.54 8.51 5.17
CA LEU A 101 4.42 8.30 6.09
C LEU A 101 3.42 7.28 5.54
N LEU A 102 3.05 7.42 4.26
CA LEU A 102 2.16 6.47 3.59
C LEU A 102 2.75 5.07 3.47
N TYR A 103 4.05 4.97 3.22
CA TYR A 103 4.72 3.68 3.11
C TYR A 103 4.77 2.96 4.46
N LEU A 104 5.12 3.68 5.53
CA LEU A 104 5.12 3.11 6.88
C LEU A 104 3.71 2.72 7.32
N SER A 105 2.71 3.57 7.07
CA SER A 105 1.33 3.25 7.42
C SER A 105 0.77 2.09 6.61
N LEU A 106 1.17 1.92 5.35
CA LEU A 106 0.81 0.75 4.54
C LEU A 106 1.34 -0.54 5.19
N ILE A 107 2.61 -0.55 5.60
CA ILE A 107 3.23 -1.72 6.25
C ILE A 107 2.46 -2.04 7.54
N LEU A 108 2.14 -1.05 8.36
CA LEU A 108 1.38 -1.24 9.60
C LEU A 108 -0.02 -1.80 9.35
N VAL A 109 -0.78 -1.22 8.42
CA VAL A 109 -2.13 -1.69 8.06
C VAL A 109 -2.09 -3.12 7.53
N LEU A 110 -1.17 -3.43 6.60
CA LEU A 110 -1.05 -4.77 6.05
C LEU A 110 -0.63 -5.79 7.12
N THR A 111 0.35 -5.44 7.97
CA THR A 111 0.81 -6.31 9.05
C THR A 111 -0.32 -6.62 10.02
N TRP A 112 -1.07 -5.60 10.41
CA TRP A 112 -2.23 -5.76 11.29
C TRP A 112 -3.33 -6.61 10.63
N MET A 113 -3.70 -6.30 9.38
CA MET A 113 -4.74 -7.02 8.65
C MET A 113 -4.39 -8.51 8.48
N PHE A 114 -3.19 -8.82 7.98
CA PHE A 114 -2.77 -10.21 7.82
C PHE A 114 -2.58 -10.92 9.16
N GLY A 115 -2.11 -10.22 10.20
CA GLY A 115 -2.04 -10.76 11.55
C GLY A 115 -3.41 -11.16 12.09
N MET A 116 -4.42 -10.30 11.94
CA MET A 116 -5.79 -10.60 12.36
C MET A 116 -6.42 -11.72 11.54
N LEU A 117 -6.19 -11.76 10.22
CA LEU A 117 -6.67 -12.84 9.36
C LEU A 117 -6.04 -14.18 9.73
N ALA A 118 -4.73 -14.21 9.97
CA ALA A 118 -4.02 -15.41 10.39
C ALA A 118 -4.52 -15.90 11.76
N PHE A 119 -4.69 -14.98 12.73
CA PHE A 119 -5.26 -15.30 14.03
C PHE A 119 -6.64 -15.94 13.91
N TRP A 120 -7.55 -15.33 13.15
CA TRP A 120 -8.91 -15.84 12.95
C TRP A 120 -8.92 -17.19 12.21
N GLY A 121 -8.07 -17.34 11.18
CA GLY A 121 -7.91 -18.61 10.47
C GLY A 121 -7.44 -19.74 11.38
N CYS A 122 -6.42 -19.49 12.21
CA CYS A 122 -5.93 -20.45 13.20
C CYS A 122 -7.00 -20.78 14.26
N TYR A 123 -7.74 -19.78 14.73
CA TYR A 123 -8.79 -19.99 15.72
C TYR A 123 -9.92 -20.89 15.18
N ILE A 124 -10.40 -20.61 13.96
CA ILE A 124 -11.45 -21.42 13.33
C ILE A 124 -10.96 -22.85 13.09
N ALA A 125 -9.73 -23.03 12.61
CA ALA A 125 -9.15 -24.34 12.40
C ALA A 125 -9.01 -25.14 13.71
N TYR A 126 -8.60 -24.47 14.80
CA TYR A 126 -8.51 -25.08 16.13
C TYR A 126 -9.88 -25.53 16.65
N ASP A 127 -10.91 -24.69 16.51
CA ASP A 127 -12.28 -24.98 16.96
C ASP A 127 -12.89 -26.17 16.22
N GLN A 128 -12.68 -26.23 14.89
CA GLN A 128 -13.13 -27.34 14.03
C GLN A 128 -12.39 -28.66 14.28
N TRP A 129 -11.16 -28.62 14.81
CA TRP A 129 -10.38 -29.84 15.06
C TRP A 129 -10.71 -30.52 16.38
N LEU A 130 -11.34 -29.80 17.31
CA LEU A 130 -11.71 -30.28 18.65
C LEU A 130 -13.22 -30.54 18.80
N THR A 131 -13.99 -30.39 17.73
CA THR A 131 -15.42 -30.76 17.63
C THR A 131 -15.59 -32.00 16.75
#